data_AF-A0AAI9G107-F1
#
_entry.id   AF-A0AAI9G107-F1
#
_cell.length_a   1.000
_cell.length_b   1.000
_cell.length_c   1.000
_cell.angle_alpha   90.00
_cell.angle_beta   90.00
_cell.angle_gamma   90.00
#
_symmetry.space_group_name_H-M   'P 1'
#
loop_
_entity.id
_entity.type
_entity.pdbx_description
1 polymer ?
#
loop_
_entity_poly.entity_id
_entity_poly.type
_entity_poly.pdbx_seq_one_letter_code
_entity_poly.pdbx_strand_id
1 'polypeptide(L)'
;MTAWQDSLRQVQGRIGPGVGRFLRWWRQSLLAWVPARWQWALGWAQARLLLQCEGEQLQVWREAGERREPVARLPWPLSPVELDRVLEARLRSLPRVWLLPASDVLRRQLRLPAAAADRLRAVVGFEIDRQTPFESSQVSYDVRELGVAGEGQLQVELVAWPLRQLEAWRNDVGQWADALAGVDAIDAQGTTLQVNLLPPAQRQVRTDPMRRWNLLLAVAAVVMLVLAGLQLLDNRRAAAEELRAQVERSARSARGVASERAQLQALIDGAAFLEKQRSQRAGTVEIWTELTRRLPEGTYLEKLAIESNNLQLIGLSREASQLVQLLQDAPQWRKVNLTGVLQADGAASGRDRFTMTAELQPVPAAAPTREAADADAKRTP
;
A
#
# COMPACT_ATOMS: atom_id res chain seq x y z
N MET A 1 29.72 16.20 4.31
CA MET A 1 28.94 15.72 3.14
C MET A 1 29.81 15.01 2.07
N THR A 2 31.02 14.55 2.39
CA THR A 2 31.95 13.98 1.39
C THR A 2 32.33 12.51 1.62
N ALA A 3 32.12 11.95 2.82
CA ALA A 3 32.48 10.55 3.11
C ALA A 3 31.53 9.50 2.48
N TRP A 4 30.28 9.86 2.18
CA TRP A 4 29.30 8.94 1.62
C TRP A 4 29.47 8.68 0.12
N GLN A 5 29.98 9.67 -0.63
CA GLN A 5 30.20 9.56 -2.07
C GLN A 5 31.39 8.65 -2.41
N ASP A 6 32.41 8.60 -1.56
CA ASP A 6 33.54 7.69 -1.75
C ASP A 6 33.19 6.23 -1.41
N SER A 7 32.29 5.99 -0.45
CA SER A 7 31.82 4.63 -0.16
C SER A 7 30.99 4.04 -1.32
N LEU A 8 30.18 4.87 -1.99
CA LEU A 8 29.40 4.44 -3.14
C LEU A 8 30.25 4.16 -4.38
N ARG A 9 31.38 4.87 -4.55
CA ARG A 9 32.35 4.58 -5.62
C ARG A 9 33.18 3.32 -5.34
N GLN A 10 33.50 3.02 -4.08
CA GLN A 10 34.18 1.78 -3.71
C GLN A 10 33.29 0.54 -3.79
N VAL A 11 31.97 0.67 -3.56
CA VAL A 11 31.01 -0.44 -3.74
C VAL A 11 30.73 -0.71 -5.22
N GLN A 12 30.74 0.33 -6.07
CA GLN A 12 30.62 0.16 -7.53
C GLN A 12 31.84 -0.55 -8.16
N GLY A 13 33.00 -0.51 -7.51
CA GLY A 13 34.19 -1.26 -7.92
C GLY A 13 34.23 -2.73 -7.47
N ARG A 14 33.31 -3.17 -6.60
CA ARG A 14 33.25 -4.55 -6.07
C ARG A 14 32.07 -5.39 -6.58
N ILE A 15 31.07 -4.77 -7.22
CA ILE A 15 30.07 -5.50 -8.00
C ILE A 15 30.70 -5.74 -9.38
N GLY A 16 31.54 -6.77 -9.45
CA GLY A 16 32.48 -6.97 -10.54
C GLY A 16 31.87 -7.25 -11.92
N PRO A 17 32.72 -7.44 -12.95
CA PRO A 17 32.39 -7.79 -14.35
C PRO A 17 31.57 -9.09 -14.52
N GLY A 18 31.21 -9.75 -13.41
CA GLY A 18 30.64 -11.09 -13.37
C GLY A 18 29.14 -11.15 -13.60
N VAL A 19 28.33 -10.14 -13.24
CA VAL A 19 26.85 -10.28 -13.28
C VAL A 19 26.34 -10.38 -14.72
N GLY A 20 26.86 -9.57 -15.64
CA GLY A 20 26.49 -9.62 -17.06
C GLY A 20 26.99 -10.87 -17.78
N ARG A 21 28.16 -11.40 -17.38
CA ARG A 21 28.71 -12.66 -17.89
C ARG A 21 27.98 -13.87 -17.31
N PHE A 22 27.64 -13.83 -16.02
CA PHE A 22 26.86 -14.84 -15.32
C PHE A 22 25.44 -14.93 -15.87
N LEU A 23 24.74 -13.82 -16.07
CA LEU A 23 23.39 -13.83 -16.67
C LEU A 23 23.42 -14.34 -18.12
N ARG A 24 24.43 -13.96 -18.91
CA ARG A 24 24.62 -14.51 -20.26
C ARG A 24 24.87 -16.01 -20.24
N TRP A 25 25.79 -16.47 -19.39
CA TRP A 25 26.09 -17.89 -19.20
C TRP A 25 24.88 -18.67 -18.70
N TRP A 26 24.15 -18.16 -17.70
CA TRP A 26 22.97 -18.78 -17.11
C TRP A 26 21.86 -18.91 -18.14
N ARG A 27 21.60 -17.85 -18.91
CA ARG A 27 20.67 -17.89 -20.04
C ARG A 27 21.09 -18.90 -21.10
N GLN A 28 22.37 -18.95 -21.44
CA GLN A 28 22.92 -19.89 -22.43
C GLN A 28 22.83 -21.34 -21.95
N SER A 29 23.03 -21.58 -20.65
CA SER A 29 22.93 -22.89 -20.02
C SER A 29 21.48 -23.38 -19.94
N LEU A 30 20.53 -22.49 -19.60
CA LEU A 30 19.10 -22.81 -19.66
C LEU A 30 18.64 -23.10 -21.08
N LEU A 31 19.11 -22.33 -22.06
CA LEU A 31 18.81 -22.58 -23.46
C LEU A 31 19.36 -23.92 -23.93
N ALA A 32 20.55 -24.34 -23.46
CA ALA A 32 21.11 -25.65 -23.80
C ALA A 32 20.21 -26.83 -23.40
N TRP A 33 19.32 -26.66 -22.42
CA TRP A 33 18.34 -27.67 -22.01
C TRP A 33 17.01 -27.60 -22.76
N VAL A 34 16.75 -26.52 -23.50
CA VAL A 34 15.53 -26.38 -24.32
C VAL A 34 15.78 -27.05 -25.68
N PRO A 35 14.92 -27.98 -26.13
CA PRO A 35 15.12 -28.63 -27.42
C PRO A 35 15.13 -27.61 -28.58
N ALA A 36 15.98 -27.82 -29.58
CA ALA A 36 16.17 -26.88 -30.70
C ALA A 36 14.87 -26.49 -31.43
N ARG A 37 13.87 -27.40 -31.46
CA ARG A 37 12.53 -27.13 -32.01
C ARG A 37 11.77 -26.02 -31.25
N TRP A 38 11.92 -25.97 -29.92
CA TRP A 38 11.31 -24.96 -29.06
C TRP A 38 12.11 -23.66 -29.12
N GLN A 39 13.45 -23.72 -29.13
CA GLN A 39 14.28 -22.53 -29.36
C GLN A 39 13.94 -21.84 -30.70
N TRP A 40 13.57 -22.61 -31.72
CA TRP A 40 13.17 -22.08 -33.02
C TRP A 40 11.72 -21.56 -33.02
N ALA A 41 10.79 -22.24 -32.36
CA ALA A 41 9.40 -21.77 -32.21
C ALA A 41 9.29 -20.51 -31.36
N LEU A 42 10.10 -20.39 -30.31
CA LEU A 42 10.25 -19.23 -29.44
C LEU A 42 11.28 -18.21 -29.97
N GLY A 43 11.86 -18.43 -31.16
CA GLY A 43 12.86 -17.57 -31.82
C GLY A 43 14.05 -17.17 -30.95
N TRP A 44 14.42 -18.00 -29.98
CA TRP A 44 15.61 -17.86 -29.14
C TRP A 44 16.89 -18.35 -29.83
N ALA A 45 16.75 -19.21 -30.84
CA ALA A 45 17.85 -19.50 -31.75
C ALA A 45 18.05 -18.30 -32.67
N GLN A 46 19.22 -17.65 -32.60
CA GLN A 46 19.65 -16.63 -33.56
C GLN A 46 19.88 -17.31 -34.91
N ALA A 47 18.80 -17.59 -35.63
CA ALA A 47 18.87 -18.18 -36.95
C ALA A 47 19.20 -17.08 -37.96
N ARG A 48 20.19 -17.34 -38.82
CA ARG A 48 20.60 -16.41 -39.89
C ARG A 48 20.71 -17.15 -41.21
N LEU A 49 20.47 -16.40 -42.28
CA LEU A 49 20.60 -16.86 -43.66
C LEU A 49 21.98 -16.45 -44.15
N LEU A 50 22.84 -17.44 -44.41
CA LEU A 50 24.18 -17.23 -44.91
C LEU A 50 24.18 -17.33 -46.43
N LEU A 51 24.76 -16.34 -47.09
CA LEU A 51 24.83 -16.23 -48.54
C LEU A 51 26.29 -16.33 -48.94
N GLN A 52 26.64 -17.35 -49.72
CA GLN A 52 27.99 -17.57 -50.21
C GLN A 52 27.96 -17.64 -51.73
N CYS A 53 28.68 -16.73 -52.38
CA CYS A 53 28.84 -16.75 -53.83
C CYS A 53 30.10 -17.51 -54.20
N GLU A 54 29.96 -18.56 -55.00
CA GLU A 54 31.05 -19.37 -55.51
C GLU A 54 30.92 -19.46 -57.04
N GLY A 55 31.70 -18.64 -57.74
CA GLY A 55 31.62 -18.51 -59.20
C GLY A 55 30.25 -17.98 -59.66
N GLU A 56 29.55 -18.76 -60.48
CA GLU A 56 28.22 -18.42 -61.01
C GLU A 56 27.06 -18.97 -60.16
N GLN A 57 27.33 -19.40 -58.92
CA GLN A 57 26.29 -19.93 -58.03
C GLN A 57 26.27 -19.23 -56.68
N LEU A 58 25.07 -18.82 -56.26
CA LEU A 58 24.78 -18.42 -54.89
C LEU A 58 24.29 -19.62 -54.09
N GLN A 59 25.08 -20.02 -53.10
CA GLN A 59 24.70 -21.01 -52.10
C GLN A 59 24.06 -20.32 -50.91
N VAL A 60 22.89 -20.82 -50.52
CA VAL A 60 22.08 -20.27 -49.45
C VAL A 60 22.02 -21.30 -48.33
N TRP A 61 22.54 -20.94 -47.17
CA TRP A 61 22.59 -21.80 -45.99
C TRP A 61 21.78 -21.18 -44.85
N ARG A 62 21.19 -22.04 -44.02
CA ARG A 62 20.58 -21.63 -42.76
C ARG A 62 21.49 -22.05 -41.62
N GLU A 63 21.90 -21.09 -40.80
CA GLU A 63 22.62 -21.37 -39.56
C GLU A 63 21.70 -21.14 -38.36
N ALA A 64 21.63 -22.12 -37.46
CA ALA A 64 20.92 -22.03 -36.19
C ALA A 64 21.78 -22.66 -35.09
N GLY A 65 22.45 -21.82 -34.29
CA GLY A 65 23.47 -22.27 -33.35
C GLY A 65 24.68 -22.84 -34.12
N GLU A 66 25.07 -24.07 -33.80
CA GLU A 66 26.21 -24.75 -34.47
C GLU A 66 25.79 -25.52 -35.73
N ARG A 67 24.49 -25.63 -36.02
CA ARG A 67 24.00 -26.39 -37.18
C ARG A 67 23.87 -25.49 -38.40
N ARG A 68 24.39 -25.97 -39.54
CA ARG A 68 24.17 -25.40 -40.86
C ARG A 68 23.46 -26.38 -41.77
N GLU A 69 22.41 -25.90 -42.42
CA GLU A 69 21.64 -26.69 -43.37
C GLU A 69 21.59 -25.97 -44.72
N PRO A 70 21.87 -26.67 -45.85
CA PRO A 70 21.71 -26.08 -47.17
C PRO A 70 20.22 -25.86 -47.45
N VAL A 71 19.87 -24.66 -47.91
CA VAL A 71 18.48 -24.28 -48.23
C VAL A 71 18.27 -24.28 -49.73
N ALA A 72 19.15 -23.61 -50.48
CA ALA A 72 19.03 -23.48 -51.93
C ALA A 72 20.40 -23.25 -52.58
N ARG A 73 20.50 -23.61 -53.85
CA ARG A 73 21.60 -23.21 -54.75
C ARG A 73 20.96 -22.57 -55.97
N LEU A 74 21.32 -21.32 -56.24
CA LEU A 74 20.72 -20.50 -57.29
C LEU A 74 21.80 -19.94 -58.20
N PRO A 75 21.52 -19.71 -59.50
CA PRO A 75 22.47 -19.06 -60.40
C PRO A 75 22.69 -17.60 -60.00
N TRP A 76 23.93 -17.13 -60.07
CA TRP A 76 24.34 -15.74 -59.88
C TRP A 76 24.63 -15.09 -61.24
N PRO A 77 24.24 -13.83 -61.50
CA PRO A 77 23.61 -12.87 -60.59
C PRO A 77 22.09 -13.06 -60.43
N LEU A 78 21.60 -12.87 -59.20
CA LEU A 78 20.16 -12.84 -58.87
C LEU A 78 19.80 -11.63 -58.02
N SER A 79 18.53 -11.25 -57.98
CA SER A 79 18.05 -10.19 -57.10
C SER A 79 17.57 -10.69 -55.73
N PRO A 80 17.60 -9.83 -54.69
CA PRO A 80 17.03 -10.13 -53.38
C PRO A 80 15.54 -10.53 -53.44
N VAL A 81 14.80 -9.94 -54.38
CA VAL A 81 13.37 -10.22 -54.59
C VAL A 81 13.15 -11.59 -55.21
N GLU A 82 14.00 -12.02 -56.14
CA GLU A 82 13.96 -13.37 -56.71
C GLU A 82 14.29 -14.44 -55.67
N LEU A 83 15.25 -14.18 -54.79
CA LEU A 83 15.51 -15.08 -53.65
C LEU A 83 14.26 -15.19 -52.76
N ASP A 84 13.59 -14.08 -52.47
CA ASP A 84 12.36 -14.10 -51.66
C ASP A 84 11.21 -14.89 -52.29
N ARG A 85 11.16 -15.03 -53.62
CA ARG A 85 10.15 -15.87 -54.28
C ARG A 85 10.41 -17.36 -54.08
N VAL A 86 11.67 -17.75 -53.94
CA VAL A 86 12.08 -19.16 -53.73
C VAL A 86 12.07 -19.52 -52.24
N LEU A 87 12.30 -18.55 -51.35
CA LEU A 87 12.37 -18.79 -49.91
C LEU A 87 10.99 -18.90 -49.23
N GLU A 88 10.88 -19.85 -48.32
CA GLU A 88 9.74 -19.96 -47.41
C GLU A 88 9.53 -18.68 -46.58
N ALA A 89 8.27 -18.38 -46.24
CA ALA A 89 7.90 -17.19 -45.47
C ALA A 89 8.68 -17.02 -44.16
N ARG A 90 9.01 -18.13 -43.49
CA ARG A 90 9.77 -18.12 -42.24
C ARG A 90 11.23 -17.72 -42.45
N LEU A 91 11.86 -18.22 -43.52
CA LEU A 91 13.23 -17.92 -43.88
C LEU A 91 13.38 -16.47 -44.37
N ARG A 92 12.36 -15.96 -45.08
CA ARG A 92 12.26 -14.55 -45.49
C ARG A 92 12.23 -13.54 -44.35
N SER A 93 12.11 -13.96 -43.09
CA SER A 93 12.21 -13.05 -41.94
C SER A 93 13.61 -13.00 -41.32
N LEU A 94 14.47 -13.99 -41.61
CA LEU A 94 15.78 -14.13 -40.97
C LEU A 94 16.82 -13.14 -41.49
N PRO A 95 17.68 -12.58 -40.62
CA PRO A 95 18.76 -11.70 -41.06
C PRO A 95 19.67 -12.40 -42.08
N ARG A 96 19.94 -11.72 -43.19
CA ARG A 96 20.82 -12.21 -44.26
C ARG A 96 22.24 -11.75 -44.00
N VAL A 97 23.20 -12.66 -44.11
CA VAL A 97 24.61 -12.41 -43.87
C VAL A 97 25.39 -12.92 -45.06
N TRP A 98 26.23 -12.07 -45.64
CA TRP A 98 27.13 -12.49 -46.71
C TRP A 98 28.37 -13.14 -46.12
N LEU A 99 28.82 -14.25 -46.70
CA LEU A 99 30.04 -14.95 -46.30
C LEU A 99 31.18 -14.61 -47.23
N LEU A 100 32.22 -14.02 -46.66
CA LEU A 100 33.51 -13.83 -47.33
C LEU A 100 34.39 -15.06 -47.18
N PRO A 101 35.12 -15.46 -48.24
CA PRO A 101 36.22 -16.42 -48.14
C PRO A 101 37.27 -16.00 -47.12
N ALA A 102 37.99 -16.97 -46.55
CA ALA A 102 39.06 -16.72 -45.60
C ALA A 102 40.20 -15.85 -46.18
N SER A 103 40.36 -15.82 -47.50
CA SER A 103 41.38 -15.03 -48.22
C SER A 103 41.13 -13.53 -48.19
N ASP A 104 39.87 -13.12 -48.04
CA ASP A 104 39.45 -11.72 -48.25
C ASP A 104 39.50 -10.92 -46.95
N VAL A 105 39.77 -11.60 -45.83
CA VAL A 105 39.82 -11.00 -44.49
C VAL A 105 41.18 -11.21 -43.84
N LEU A 106 41.69 -10.17 -43.20
CA LEU A 106 42.88 -10.26 -42.38
C LEU A 106 42.49 -10.75 -40.99
N ARG A 107 43.14 -11.83 -40.53
CA ARG A 107 42.88 -12.44 -39.22
C ARG A 107 44.13 -12.37 -38.36
N ARG A 108 44.00 -11.82 -37.15
CA ARG A 108 45.11 -11.72 -36.20
C ARG A 108 44.68 -12.13 -34.81
N GLN A 109 45.40 -13.08 -34.21
CA GLN A 109 45.21 -13.45 -32.82
C GLN A 109 45.97 -12.49 -31.90
N LEU A 110 45.29 -11.98 -30.89
CA LEU A 110 45.81 -11.04 -29.90
C LEU A 110 45.57 -11.56 -28.49
N ARG A 111 46.45 -11.17 -27.57
CA ARG A 111 46.30 -11.44 -26.14
C ARG A 111 46.00 -10.11 -25.45
N LEU A 112 44.87 -10.05 -24.75
CA LEU A 112 44.42 -8.86 -24.04
C LEU A 112 44.18 -9.18 -22.56
N PRO A 113 44.37 -8.21 -21.65
CA PRO A 113 44.03 -8.41 -20.24
C PRO A 113 42.55 -8.77 -20.06
N ALA A 114 42.23 -9.68 -19.14
CA ALA A 114 40.84 -10.10 -18.90
C ALA A 114 39.91 -8.96 -18.48
N ALA A 115 40.46 -7.88 -17.89
CA ALA A 115 39.71 -6.66 -17.59
C ALA A 115 39.15 -5.95 -18.84
N ALA A 116 39.72 -6.20 -20.02
CA ALA A 116 39.28 -5.62 -21.28
C ALA A 116 38.05 -6.33 -21.90
N ALA A 117 37.59 -7.45 -21.33
CA ALA A 117 36.48 -8.26 -21.86
C ALA A 117 35.21 -7.46 -22.19
N ASP A 118 34.85 -6.49 -21.35
CA ASP A 118 33.63 -5.71 -21.52
C ASP A 118 33.77 -4.61 -22.59
N ARG A 119 35.00 -4.31 -23.03
CA ARG A 119 35.31 -3.25 -24.00
C ARG A 119 36.27 -3.71 -25.10
N LEU A 120 36.20 -4.99 -25.48
CA LEU A 120 37.11 -5.60 -26.45
C LEU A 120 37.23 -4.80 -27.75
N ARG A 121 36.09 -4.39 -28.33
CA ARG A 121 36.09 -3.63 -29.58
C ARG A 121 36.85 -2.31 -29.48
N ALA A 122 36.66 -1.57 -28.39
CA ALA A 122 37.33 -0.28 -28.18
C ALA A 122 38.84 -0.47 -27.94
N VAL A 123 39.21 -1.46 -27.14
CA VAL A 123 40.62 -1.77 -26.83
C VAL A 123 41.35 -2.23 -28.08
N VAL A 124 40.76 -3.16 -28.84
CA VAL A 124 41.36 -3.63 -30.09
C VAL A 124 41.45 -2.51 -31.12
N GLY A 125 40.50 -1.57 -31.15
CA GLY A 125 40.53 -0.39 -32.02
C GLY A 125 41.84 0.41 -31.93
N PHE A 126 42.43 0.54 -30.74
CA PHE A 126 43.72 1.22 -30.55
C PHE A 126 44.95 0.36 -30.92
N GLU A 127 44.77 -0.96 -31.01
CA GLU A 127 45.82 -1.91 -31.37
C GLU A 127 45.85 -2.22 -32.88
N ILE A 128 44.84 -1.79 -33.67
CA ILE A 128 44.74 -2.10 -35.11
C ILE A 128 45.99 -1.63 -35.86
N ASP A 129 46.39 -0.38 -35.65
CA ASP A 129 47.51 0.25 -36.34
C ASP A 129 48.86 -0.43 -36.01
N ARG A 130 48.93 -1.12 -34.87
CA ARG A 130 50.13 -1.86 -34.42
C ARG A 130 50.12 -3.31 -34.87
N GLN A 131 48.94 -3.89 -35.05
CA GLN A 131 48.76 -5.32 -35.31
C GLN A 131 48.42 -5.63 -36.77
N THR A 132 48.14 -4.60 -37.56
CA THR A 132 47.78 -4.69 -38.98
C THR A 132 48.50 -3.59 -39.76
N PRO A 133 48.73 -3.78 -41.07
CA PRO A 133 49.33 -2.75 -41.92
C PRO A 133 48.38 -1.59 -42.25
N PHE A 134 47.22 -1.51 -41.58
CA PHE A 134 46.17 -0.55 -41.87
C PHE A 134 45.85 0.31 -40.66
N GLU A 135 45.38 1.52 -40.90
CA GLU A 135 44.81 2.35 -39.84
C GLU A 135 43.38 1.91 -39.49
N SER A 136 43.00 2.12 -38.23
CA SER A 136 41.63 1.87 -37.73
C SER A 136 40.54 2.56 -38.55
N SER A 137 40.84 3.70 -39.19
CA SER A 137 39.95 4.46 -40.07
C SER A 137 39.76 3.86 -41.47
N GLN A 138 40.67 2.98 -41.89
CA GLN A 138 40.74 2.40 -43.24
C GLN A 138 40.16 0.98 -43.30
N VAL A 139 39.73 0.44 -42.17
CA VAL A 139 39.33 -0.96 -42.02
C VAL A 139 38.01 -1.06 -41.26
N SER A 140 37.11 -1.89 -41.77
CA SER A 140 36.00 -2.37 -40.98
C SER A 140 36.43 -3.62 -40.22
N TYR A 141 36.23 -3.63 -38.90
CA TYR A 141 36.70 -4.69 -38.05
C TYR A 141 35.67 -5.11 -37.02
N ASP A 142 35.83 -6.35 -36.58
CA ASP A 142 35.14 -6.92 -35.44
C ASP A 142 36.04 -7.91 -34.70
N VAL A 143 35.68 -8.24 -33.48
CA VAL A 143 36.51 -9.03 -32.56
C VAL A 143 35.71 -10.18 -31.99
N ARG A 144 36.30 -11.37 -31.99
CA ARG A 144 35.72 -12.54 -31.32
C ARG A 144 36.63 -13.06 -30.21
N GLU A 145 36.01 -13.53 -29.14
CA GLU A 145 36.70 -14.18 -28.02
C GLU A 145 36.96 -15.65 -28.35
N LEU A 146 38.22 -16.09 -28.29
CA LEU A 146 38.61 -17.48 -28.47
C LEU A 146 38.68 -18.24 -27.14
N GLY A 147 38.89 -17.52 -26.03
CA GLY A 147 38.89 -18.07 -24.68
C GLY A 147 39.88 -17.38 -23.75
N VAL A 148 40.24 -18.04 -22.66
CA VAL A 148 41.21 -17.55 -21.66
C VAL A 148 42.61 -18.07 -22.00
N ALA A 149 43.59 -17.17 -22.08
CA ALA A 149 44.97 -17.48 -22.45
C ALA A 149 45.89 -17.84 -21.25
N GLY A 150 45.32 -18.14 -20.09
CA GLY A 150 46.05 -18.26 -18.81
C GLY A 150 46.38 -16.90 -18.18
N GLU A 151 46.72 -16.90 -16.88
CA GLU A 151 47.23 -15.72 -16.14
C GLU A 151 46.41 -14.42 -16.29
N GLY A 152 45.08 -14.50 -16.28
CA GLY A 152 44.22 -13.31 -16.38
C GLY A 152 44.32 -12.61 -17.73
N GLN A 153 44.76 -13.31 -18.79
CA GLN A 153 44.73 -12.86 -20.18
C GLN A 153 43.61 -13.57 -20.95
N LEU A 154 43.05 -12.88 -21.93
CA LEU A 154 42.08 -13.38 -22.89
C LEU A 154 42.73 -13.50 -24.26
N GLN A 155 42.43 -14.60 -24.93
CA GLN A 155 42.77 -14.78 -26.33
C GLN A 155 41.59 -14.30 -27.18
N VAL A 156 41.87 -13.34 -28.05
CA VAL A 156 40.88 -12.79 -28.98
C VAL A 156 41.42 -12.87 -30.39
N GLU A 157 40.52 -12.91 -31.37
CA GLU A 157 40.85 -12.82 -32.78
C GLU A 157 40.24 -11.55 -33.36
N LEU A 158 41.10 -10.67 -33.86
CA LEU A 158 40.74 -9.52 -34.67
C LEU A 158 40.52 -9.99 -36.10
N VAL A 159 39.35 -9.69 -36.65
CA VAL A 159 39.04 -9.87 -38.06
C VAL A 159 38.87 -8.49 -38.67
N ALA A 160 39.68 -8.20 -39.68
CA ALA A 160 39.80 -6.90 -40.33
C ALA A 160 39.53 -7.05 -41.82
N TRP A 161 38.68 -6.17 -42.36
CA TRP A 161 38.38 -6.08 -43.79
C TRP A 161 38.57 -4.64 -44.29
N PRO A 162 39.50 -4.39 -45.23
CA PRO A 162 39.79 -3.04 -45.71
C PRO A 162 38.55 -2.38 -46.33
N LEU A 163 38.30 -1.11 -45.98
CA LEU A 163 37.12 -0.37 -46.46
C LEU A 163 37.10 -0.24 -47.98
N ARG A 164 38.27 -0.13 -48.62
CA ARG A 164 38.36 -0.12 -50.09
C ARG A 164 37.83 -1.40 -50.73
N GLN A 165 38.08 -2.56 -50.11
CA GLN A 165 37.54 -3.84 -50.59
C GLN A 165 36.05 -3.95 -50.30
N LEU A 166 35.60 -3.45 -49.14
CA LEU A 166 34.17 -3.37 -48.81
C LEU A 166 33.41 -2.52 -49.83
N GLU A 167 33.96 -1.37 -50.23
CA GLU A 167 33.35 -0.50 -51.23
C GLU A 167 33.31 -1.14 -52.63
N ALA A 168 34.40 -1.81 -53.04
CA ALA A 168 34.43 -2.56 -54.29
C ALA A 168 33.39 -3.69 -54.29
N TRP A 169 33.39 -4.52 -53.25
CA TRP A 169 32.41 -5.59 -53.05
C TRP A 169 30.97 -5.06 -53.05
N ARG A 170 30.71 -3.91 -52.43
CA ARG A 170 29.39 -3.29 -52.43
C ARG A 170 28.93 -2.91 -53.85
N ASN A 171 29.84 -2.43 -54.69
CA ASN A 171 29.53 -2.12 -56.08
C ASN A 171 29.26 -3.39 -56.90
N ASP A 172 30.04 -4.46 -56.65
CA ASP A 172 29.90 -5.75 -57.36
C ASP A 172 28.59 -6.47 -57.00
N VAL A 173 28.22 -6.42 -55.71
CA VAL A 173 27.04 -7.11 -55.15
C VAL A 173 25.78 -6.26 -55.28
N GLY A 174 25.91 -4.94 -55.48
CA GLY A 174 24.85 -4.02 -55.86
C GLY A 174 23.70 -4.00 -54.85
N GLN A 175 22.48 -4.22 -55.33
CA GLN A 175 21.22 -4.22 -54.54
C GLN A 175 21.24 -5.16 -53.31
N TRP A 176 22.13 -6.15 -53.28
CA TRP A 176 22.30 -7.01 -52.12
C TRP A 176 22.94 -6.29 -50.94
N ALA A 177 23.83 -5.33 -51.17
CA ALA A 177 24.49 -4.61 -50.09
C ALA A 177 23.49 -3.91 -49.14
N ASP A 178 22.39 -3.40 -49.69
CA ASP A 178 21.32 -2.74 -48.92
C ASP A 178 20.36 -3.74 -48.25
N ALA A 179 20.36 -5.01 -48.68
CA ALA A 179 19.48 -6.07 -48.18
C ALA A 179 20.12 -6.98 -47.11
N LEU A 180 21.39 -6.72 -46.76
CA LEU A 180 22.17 -7.53 -45.84
C LEU A 180 22.13 -6.95 -44.41
N ALA A 181 21.97 -7.84 -43.43
CA ALA A 181 22.08 -7.51 -42.01
C ALA A 181 23.55 -7.49 -41.53
N GLY A 182 24.45 -8.12 -42.29
CA GLY A 182 25.88 -8.13 -41.99
C GLY A 182 26.71 -8.87 -43.03
N VAL A 183 28.02 -8.81 -42.83
CA VAL A 183 29.02 -9.58 -43.58
C VAL A 183 29.87 -10.32 -42.56
N ASP A 184 29.95 -11.64 -42.69
CA ASP A 184 30.76 -12.53 -41.86
C ASP A 184 31.77 -13.23 -42.78
N ALA A 185 32.75 -13.90 -42.20
CA ALA A 185 33.75 -14.65 -42.96
C ALA A 185 33.79 -16.11 -42.51
N ILE A 186 34.30 -16.98 -43.36
CA ILE A 186 34.56 -18.37 -43.03
C ILE A 186 36.05 -18.60 -42.73
N ASP A 187 36.35 -19.59 -41.90
CA ASP A 187 37.71 -20.10 -41.73
C ASP A 187 38.10 -21.11 -42.81
N ALA A 188 39.33 -21.62 -42.75
CA ALA A 188 39.84 -22.61 -43.69
C ALA A 188 39.10 -23.96 -43.60
N GLN A 189 38.36 -24.20 -42.52
CA GLN A 189 37.55 -25.39 -42.27
C GLN A 189 36.09 -25.16 -42.70
N GLY A 190 35.76 -23.99 -43.26
CA GLY A 190 34.41 -23.62 -43.68
C GLY A 190 33.49 -23.24 -42.52
N THR A 191 34.00 -22.98 -41.32
CA THR A 191 33.23 -22.52 -40.15
C THR A 191 33.10 -20.99 -40.17
N THR A 192 31.92 -20.46 -39.90
CA THR A 192 31.67 -19.03 -39.73
C THR A 192 32.44 -18.49 -38.53
N LEU A 193 33.00 -17.29 -38.70
CA LEU A 193 33.72 -16.63 -37.63
C LEU A 193 32.79 -15.99 -36.60
N GLN A 194 31.49 -15.83 -36.94
CA GLN A 194 30.46 -15.18 -36.14
C GLN A 194 30.76 -13.70 -35.86
N VAL A 195 31.39 -13.03 -36.82
CA VAL A 195 31.69 -11.60 -36.76
C VAL A 195 30.78 -10.82 -37.70
N ASN A 196 30.66 -9.51 -37.48
CA ASN A 196 29.94 -8.62 -38.39
C ASN A 196 30.85 -7.47 -38.84
N LEU A 197 31.46 -7.67 -40.00
CA LEU A 197 32.36 -6.75 -40.68
C LEU A 197 31.62 -5.61 -41.41
N LEU A 198 30.29 -5.59 -41.41
CA LEU A 198 29.54 -4.45 -41.96
C LEU A 198 29.44 -3.33 -40.92
N PRO A 199 29.77 -2.06 -41.24
CA PRO A 199 29.62 -0.95 -40.32
C PRO A 199 28.18 -0.80 -39.81
N PRO A 200 27.95 -0.43 -38.54
CA PRO A 200 26.61 -0.41 -37.94
C PRO A 200 25.62 0.51 -38.67
N ALA A 201 26.09 1.59 -39.28
CA ALA A 201 25.26 2.52 -40.05
C ALA A 201 24.72 1.92 -41.37
N GLN A 202 25.36 0.88 -41.89
CA GLN A 202 25.04 0.24 -43.17
C GLN A 202 24.26 -1.07 -42.99
N ARG A 203 24.02 -1.49 -41.74
CA ARG A 203 23.31 -2.74 -41.45
C ARG A 203 21.82 -2.55 -41.66
N GLN A 204 21.20 -3.40 -42.48
CA GLN A 204 19.76 -3.44 -42.56
C GLN A 204 19.19 -4.04 -41.27
N VAL A 205 18.47 -3.23 -40.49
CA VAL A 205 17.77 -3.69 -39.29
C VAL A 205 16.46 -4.34 -39.70
N ARG A 206 16.51 -5.62 -40.06
CA ARG A 206 15.27 -6.41 -40.15
C ARG A 206 14.71 -6.59 -38.76
N THR A 207 13.45 -6.20 -38.60
CA THR A 207 12.75 -6.24 -37.33
C THR A 207 12.69 -7.66 -36.83
N ASP A 208 13.36 -7.90 -35.71
CA ASP A 208 13.28 -9.18 -35.01
C ASP A 208 11.80 -9.48 -34.70
N PRO A 209 11.22 -10.57 -35.23
CA PRO A 209 9.84 -10.95 -34.93
C PRO A 209 9.62 -11.12 -33.42
N MET A 210 10.68 -11.38 -32.64
CA MET A 210 10.62 -11.46 -31.18
C MET A 210 10.32 -10.13 -30.52
N ARG A 211 10.62 -8.99 -31.15
CA ARG A 211 10.35 -7.68 -30.55
C ARG A 211 8.85 -7.48 -30.31
N ARG A 212 7.99 -8.01 -31.19
CA ARG A 212 6.53 -7.97 -31.04
C ARG A 212 6.07 -8.89 -29.90
N TRP A 213 6.61 -10.11 -29.82
CA TRP A 213 6.30 -11.03 -28.73
C TRP A 213 6.77 -10.53 -27.37
N ASN A 214 7.97 -9.98 -27.29
CA ASN A 214 8.49 -9.34 -26.07
C ASN A 214 7.64 -8.14 -25.67
N LEU A 215 7.14 -7.34 -26.63
CA LEU A 215 6.21 -6.24 -26.36
C LEU A 215 4.89 -6.78 -25.80
N LEU A 216 4.32 -7.82 -26.42
CA LEU A 216 3.07 -8.45 -25.95
C LEU A 216 3.25 -9.03 -24.54
N LEU A 217 4.37 -9.72 -24.29
CA LEU A 217 4.70 -10.24 -22.96
C LEU A 217 4.89 -9.12 -21.94
N ALA A 218 5.52 -8.01 -22.31
CA ALA A 218 5.66 -6.85 -21.45
C ALA A 218 4.29 -6.21 -21.13
N VAL A 219 3.42 -6.06 -22.13
CA VAL A 219 2.05 -5.58 -21.93
C VAL A 219 1.26 -6.53 -21.03
N ALA A 220 1.34 -7.84 -21.26
CA ALA A 220 0.69 -8.85 -20.41
C ALA A 220 1.22 -8.80 -18.96
N ALA A 221 2.52 -8.62 -18.77
CA ALA A 221 3.12 -8.47 -17.45
C ALA A 221 2.60 -7.20 -16.73
N VAL A 222 2.52 -6.07 -17.44
CA VAL A 222 1.95 -4.83 -16.89
C VAL A 222 0.48 -5.01 -16.52
N VAL A 223 -0.33 -5.65 -17.38
CA VAL A 223 -1.73 -5.94 -17.11
C VAL A 223 -1.89 -6.82 -15.87
N MET A 224 -1.08 -7.88 -15.73
CA MET A 224 -1.10 -8.71 -14.52
C MET A 224 -0.72 -7.93 -13.27
N LEU A 225 0.24 -7.01 -13.36
CA LEU A 225 0.66 -6.19 -12.22
C LEU A 225 -0.45 -5.22 -11.79
N VAL A 226 -1.15 -4.63 -12.76
CA VAL A 226 -2.33 -3.78 -12.50
C VAL A 226 -3.46 -4.59 -11.87
N LEU A 227 -3.79 -5.78 -12.40
CA LEU A 227 -4.82 -6.66 -11.84
C LEU A 227 -4.47 -7.09 -10.41
N ALA A 228 -3.23 -7.46 -10.15
CA ALA A 228 -2.76 -7.79 -8.80
C ALA A 228 -2.88 -6.59 -7.84
N GLY A 229 -2.55 -5.38 -8.32
CA GLY A 229 -2.72 -4.15 -7.56
C GLY A 229 -4.19 -3.83 -7.22
N LEU A 230 -5.09 -4.01 -8.20
CA LEU A 230 -6.54 -3.84 -7.99
C LEU A 230 -7.08 -4.86 -6.98
N GLN A 231 -6.70 -6.13 -7.11
CA GLN A 231 -7.12 -7.18 -6.18
C GLN A 231 -6.62 -6.91 -4.74
N LEU A 232 -5.41 -6.39 -4.59
CA LEU A 232 -4.89 -5.99 -3.28
C LEU A 232 -5.69 -4.82 -2.68
N LEU A 233 -6.05 -3.82 -3.49
CA LEU A 233 -6.88 -2.69 -3.06
C LEU A 233 -8.27 -3.13 -2.63
N ASP A 234 -8.92 -4.01 -3.39
CA ASP A 234 -10.25 -4.52 -3.06
C ASP A 234 -10.22 -5.37 -1.79
N ASN A 235 -9.21 -6.21 -1.60
CA ASN A 235 -9.02 -6.96 -0.36
C ASN A 235 -8.83 -6.01 0.85
N ARG A 236 -8.09 -4.92 0.69
CA ARG A 236 -7.90 -3.90 1.74
C ARG A 236 -9.17 -3.13 2.03
N ARG A 237 -9.99 -2.82 1.02
CA ARG A 237 -11.30 -2.18 1.18
C ARG A 237 -12.26 -3.08 1.93
N ALA A 238 -12.38 -4.35 1.53
CA ALA A 238 -13.22 -5.33 2.20
C ALA A 238 -12.83 -5.52 3.67
N ALA A 239 -11.53 -5.60 3.97
CA ALA A 239 -11.05 -5.68 5.35
C ALA A 239 -11.38 -4.41 6.18
N ALA A 240 -11.32 -3.23 5.57
CA ALA A 240 -11.68 -1.98 6.24
C ALA A 240 -13.20 -1.87 6.49
N GLU A 241 -14.03 -2.36 5.58
CA GLU A 241 -15.48 -2.42 5.75
C GLU A 241 -15.89 -3.38 6.87
N GLU A 242 -15.28 -4.55 6.95
CA GLU A 242 -15.52 -5.50 8.04
C GLU A 242 -15.14 -4.88 9.40
N LEU A 243 -13.99 -4.20 9.48
CA LEU A 243 -13.58 -3.52 10.70
C LEU A 243 -14.56 -2.40 11.09
N ARG A 244 -15.02 -1.60 10.13
CA ARG A 244 -16.05 -0.57 10.38
C ARG A 244 -17.34 -1.19 10.91
N ALA A 245 -17.79 -2.30 10.32
CA ALA A 245 -18.97 -3.01 10.79
C ALA A 245 -18.81 -3.55 12.22
N GLN A 246 -17.62 -4.01 12.60
CA GLN A 246 -17.32 -4.43 13.98
C GLN A 246 -17.31 -3.26 14.97
N VAL A 247 -16.73 -2.12 14.57
CA VAL A 247 -16.72 -0.89 15.39
C VAL A 247 -18.14 -0.38 15.59
N GLU A 248 -18.98 -0.36 14.55
CA GLU A 248 -20.38 0.06 14.68
C GLU A 248 -21.23 -0.86 15.55
N ARG A 249 -20.98 -2.19 15.49
CA ARG A 249 -21.61 -3.15 16.40
C ARG A 249 -21.22 -2.86 17.86
N SER A 250 -19.93 -2.68 18.12
CA SER A 250 -19.42 -2.38 19.47
C SER A 250 -19.93 -1.03 19.98
N ALA A 251 -19.99 -0.02 19.12
CA ALA A 251 -20.53 1.30 19.47
C ALA A 251 -22.03 1.23 19.80
N ARG A 252 -22.81 0.40 19.11
CA ARG A 252 -24.23 0.17 19.46
C ARG A 252 -24.38 -0.45 20.84
N SER A 253 -23.60 -1.47 21.16
CA SER A 253 -23.61 -2.09 22.49
C SER A 253 -23.19 -1.09 23.58
N ALA A 254 -22.16 -0.28 23.33
CA ALA A 254 -21.71 0.75 24.27
C ALA A 254 -22.77 1.84 24.51
N ARG A 255 -23.51 2.27 23.46
CA ARG A 255 -24.63 3.21 23.61
C ARG A 255 -25.76 2.63 24.46
N GLY A 256 -26.07 1.34 24.31
CA GLY A 256 -27.05 0.65 25.16
C GLY A 256 -26.68 0.74 26.64
N VAL A 257 -25.45 0.33 26.99
CA VAL A 257 -24.93 0.39 28.36
C VAL A 257 -24.89 1.84 28.89
N ALA A 258 -24.50 2.80 28.06
CA ALA A 258 -24.50 4.22 28.45
C ALA A 258 -25.93 4.73 28.76
N SER A 259 -26.93 4.30 27.98
CA SER A 259 -28.33 4.69 28.21
C SER A 259 -28.92 4.08 29.47
N GLU A 260 -28.62 2.81 29.76
CA GLU A 260 -29.04 2.15 31.01
C GLU A 260 -28.40 2.81 32.22
N ARG A 261 -27.10 3.12 32.16
CA ARG A 261 -26.43 3.88 33.23
C ARG A 261 -27.05 5.26 33.44
N ALA A 262 -27.43 5.96 32.37
CA ALA A 262 -28.09 7.25 32.47
C ALA A 262 -29.48 7.14 33.13
N GLN A 263 -30.24 6.08 32.83
CA GLN A 263 -31.53 5.83 33.49
C GLN A 263 -31.36 5.52 34.98
N LEU A 264 -30.39 4.67 35.34
CA LEU A 264 -30.08 4.39 36.74
C LEU A 264 -29.68 5.66 37.50
N GLN A 265 -28.83 6.50 36.88
CA GLN A 265 -28.45 7.77 37.49
C GLN A 265 -29.67 8.69 37.68
N ALA A 266 -30.54 8.80 36.68
CA ALA A 266 -31.76 9.61 36.78
C ALA A 266 -32.71 9.11 37.88
N LEU A 267 -32.82 7.79 38.09
CA LEU A 267 -33.59 7.20 39.19
C LEU A 267 -32.98 7.53 40.56
N ILE A 268 -31.65 7.44 40.69
CA ILE A 268 -30.93 7.80 41.92
C ILE A 268 -31.13 9.28 42.24
N ASP A 269 -30.94 10.15 41.24
CA ASP A 269 -31.10 11.60 41.39
C ASP A 269 -32.57 11.96 41.73
N GLY A 270 -33.53 11.28 41.12
CA GLY A 270 -34.96 11.42 41.44
C GLY A 270 -35.31 10.99 42.86
N ALA A 271 -34.76 9.87 43.34
CA ALA A 271 -34.96 9.42 44.72
C ALA A 271 -34.36 10.41 45.73
N ALA A 272 -33.14 10.90 45.46
CA ALA A 272 -32.49 11.91 46.30
C ALA A 272 -33.29 13.23 46.35
N PHE A 273 -33.89 13.64 45.23
CA PHE A 273 -34.76 14.81 45.18
C PHE A 273 -36.04 14.63 46.03
N LEU A 274 -36.70 13.48 45.92
CA LEU A 274 -37.91 13.17 46.69
C LEU A 274 -37.63 13.10 48.19
N GLU A 275 -36.51 12.50 48.60
CA GLU A 275 -36.10 12.44 50.00
C GLU A 275 -35.82 13.85 50.55
N LYS A 276 -35.13 14.69 49.77
CA LYS A 276 -34.93 16.11 50.11
C LYS A 276 -36.27 16.84 50.27
N GLN A 277 -37.22 16.63 49.37
CA GLN A 277 -38.55 17.25 49.45
C GLN A 277 -39.37 16.74 50.63
N ARG A 278 -39.25 15.44 50.98
CA ARG A 278 -39.89 14.85 52.16
C ARG A 278 -39.33 15.44 53.46
N SER A 279 -38.01 15.57 53.58
CA SER A 279 -37.34 16.13 54.76
C SER A 279 -37.65 17.61 55.01
N GLN A 280 -38.08 18.35 53.99
CA GLN A 280 -38.46 19.77 54.11
C GLN A 280 -39.89 19.99 54.63
N ARG A 281 -40.74 18.96 54.64
CA ARG A 281 -42.07 19.06 55.25
C ARG A 281 -41.93 18.70 56.74
N ALA A 282 -42.09 19.69 57.62
CA ALA A 282 -42.20 19.44 59.05
C ALA A 282 -43.25 18.36 59.31
N GLY A 283 -42.90 17.35 60.12
CA GLY A 283 -43.78 16.20 60.35
C GLY A 283 -45.12 16.67 60.89
N THR A 284 -46.20 16.46 60.14
CA THR A 284 -47.57 16.79 60.58
C THR A 284 -47.84 16.24 61.98
N VAL A 285 -47.32 15.04 62.28
CA VAL A 285 -47.40 14.38 63.59
C VAL A 285 -46.68 15.14 64.72
N GLU A 286 -45.54 15.76 64.42
CA GLU A 286 -44.78 16.54 65.41
C GLU A 286 -45.51 17.85 65.74
N ILE A 287 -46.08 18.50 64.72
CA ILE A 287 -46.95 19.68 64.89
C ILE A 287 -48.18 19.33 65.73
N TRP A 288 -48.85 18.20 65.45
CA TRP A 288 -49.98 17.72 66.25
C TRP A 288 -49.59 17.48 67.72
N THR A 289 -48.45 16.85 67.97
CA THR A 289 -47.99 16.50 69.31
C THR A 289 -47.71 17.74 70.16
N GLU A 290 -47.00 18.73 69.60
CA GLU A 290 -46.75 19.99 70.31
C GLU A 290 -48.02 20.81 70.54
N LEU A 291 -48.94 20.81 69.57
CA LEU A 291 -50.22 21.50 69.72
C LEU A 291 -51.04 20.90 70.86
N THR A 292 -51.14 19.57 70.94
CA THR A 292 -51.87 18.88 72.01
C THR A 292 -51.23 19.11 73.39
N ARG A 293 -49.89 19.18 73.49
CA ARG A 293 -49.20 19.41 74.77
C ARG A 293 -49.41 20.81 75.34
N ARG A 294 -49.63 21.82 74.49
CA ARG A 294 -49.66 23.24 74.90
C ARG A 294 -51.05 23.85 74.94
N LEU A 295 -52.08 23.13 74.53
CA LEU A 295 -53.47 23.59 74.63
C LEU A 295 -53.93 23.57 76.11
N PRO A 296 -54.37 24.72 76.68
CA PRO A 296 -54.88 24.79 78.04
C PRO A 296 -56.15 23.94 78.26
N GLU A 297 -56.34 23.48 79.49
CA GLU A 297 -57.58 22.82 79.91
C GLU A 297 -58.74 23.83 79.86
N GLY A 298 -59.56 23.76 78.80
CA GLY A 298 -60.66 24.70 78.56
C GLY A 298 -60.73 25.23 77.12
N THR A 299 -59.77 24.88 76.26
CA THR A 299 -59.77 25.19 74.83
C THR A 299 -60.23 23.98 74.01
N TYR A 300 -61.24 24.15 73.16
CA TYR A 300 -61.73 23.13 72.24
C TYR A 300 -61.47 23.57 70.79
N LEU A 301 -60.85 22.71 69.99
CA LEU A 301 -60.64 22.95 68.57
C LEU A 301 -61.76 22.31 67.76
N GLU A 302 -62.39 23.09 66.89
CA GLU A 302 -63.40 22.59 65.94
C GLU A 302 -62.77 22.24 64.61
N LYS A 303 -61.79 23.02 64.16
CA LYS A 303 -61.12 22.81 62.89
C LYS A 303 -59.65 23.19 62.97
N LEU A 304 -58.81 22.28 62.50
CA LEU A 304 -57.40 22.49 62.26
C LEU A 304 -57.13 22.24 60.78
N ALA A 305 -56.59 23.23 60.08
CA ALA A 305 -56.19 23.12 58.69
C ALA A 305 -54.70 23.48 58.56
N ILE A 306 -53.94 22.64 57.86
CA ILE A 306 -52.53 22.89 57.54
C ILE A 306 -52.42 23.03 56.04
N GLU A 307 -52.08 24.22 55.56
CA GLU A 307 -51.88 24.50 54.15
C GLU A 307 -50.43 24.91 53.91
N SER A 308 -49.64 23.99 53.36
CA SER A 308 -48.19 24.12 53.12
C SER A 308 -47.40 24.46 54.39
N ASN A 309 -47.36 25.74 54.76
CA ASN A 309 -46.60 26.28 55.86
C ASN A 309 -47.45 27.23 56.74
N ASN A 310 -48.77 27.30 56.51
CA ASN A 310 -49.71 28.06 57.31
C ASN A 310 -50.63 27.09 58.05
N LEU A 311 -50.73 27.29 59.37
CA LEU A 311 -51.62 26.57 60.26
C LEU A 311 -52.80 27.49 60.58
N GLN A 312 -54.02 27.03 60.31
CA GLN A 312 -55.25 27.70 60.70
C GLN A 312 -55.96 26.89 61.78
N LEU A 313 -56.27 27.54 62.88
CA LEU A 313 -56.90 26.97 64.07
C LEU A 313 -58.21 27.71 64.34
N ILE A 314 -59.30 26.96 64.42
CA ILE A 314 -60.63 27.49 64.75
C ILE A 314 -61.15 26.70 65.94
N GLY A 315 -61.57 27.41 66.98
CA GLY A 315 -62.03 26.77 68.20
C GLY A 315 -62.75 27.72 69.15
N LEU A 316 -63.05 27.21 70.34
CA LEU A 316 -63.67 27.92 71.46
C LEU A 316 -62.68 27.90 72.63
N SER A 317 -62.39 29.05 73.22
CA SER A 317 -61.52 29.15 74.39
C SER A 317 -62.10 30.09 75.44
N ARG A 318 -61.83 29.80 76.71
CA ARG A 318 -62.11 30.72 77.82
C ARG A 318 -61.10 31.87 77.90
N GLU A 319 -59.91 31.68 77.33
CA GLU A 319 -58.79 32.62 77.42
C GLU A 319 -58.13 32.81 76.04
N ALA A 320 -58.93 33.19 75.04
CA ALA A 320 -58.49 33.31 73.65
C ALA A 320 -57.30 34.28 73.44
N SER A 321 -57.20 35.34 74.25
CA SER A 321 -56.10 36.32 74.17
C SER A 321 -54.77 35.79 74.73
N GLN A 322 -54.79 34.85 75.70
CA GLN A 322 -53.57 34.27 76.28
C GLN A 322 -52.97 33.17 75.38
N LEU A 323 -53.81 32.50 74.58
CA LEU A 323 -53.37 31.49 73.60
C LEU A 323 -52.38 32.06 72.57
N VAL A 324 -52.52 33.32 72.17
CA VAL A 324 -51.58 33.95 71.22
C VAL A 324 -50.18 34.04 71.82
N GLN A 325 -50.06 34.42 73.09
CA GLN A 325 -48.76 34.53 73.77
C GLN A 325 -48.12 33.15 73.99
N LEU A 326 -48.91 32.19 74.48
CA LEU A 326 -48.46 30.80 74.72
C LEU A 326 -47.95 30.09 73.46
N LEU A 327 -48.57 30.38 72.31
CA LEU A 327 -48.16 29.82 71.03
C LEU A 327 -47.04 30.67 70.38
N GLN A 328 -47.00 31.98 70.59
CA GLN A 328 -45.89 32.80 70.07
C GLN A 328 -44.54 32.48 70.72
N ASP A 329 -44.53 31.97 71.95
CA ASP A 329 -43.31 31.49 72.64
C ASP A 329 -42.78 30.14 72.12
N ALA A 330 -43.48 29.46 71.22
CA ALA A 330 -43.02 28.19 70.67
C ALA A 330 -42.04 28.39 69.50
N PRO A 331 -40.90 27.69 69.49
CA PRO A 331 -39.88 27.83 68.43
C PRO A 331 -40.33 27.30 67.05
N GLN A 332 -41.49 26.62 66.98
CA GLN A 332 -42.03 26.03 65.76
C GLN A 332 -43.03 26.95 65.03
N TRP A 333 -43.49 28.03 65.68
CA TRP A 333 -44.54 28.90 65.17
C TRP A 333 -44.04 30.35 65.06
N ARG A 334 -44.36 31.02 63.95
CA ARG A 334 -44.02 32.42 63.70
C ARG A 334 -45.26 33.16 63.23
N LYS A 335 -45.38 34.44 63.60
CA LYS A 335 -46.52 35.31 63.25
C LYS A 335 -47.90 34.70 63.60
N VAL A 336 -48.08 34.30 64.85
CA VAL A 336 -49.39 33.88 65.35
C VAL A 336 -50.31 35.09 65.43
N ASN A 337 -51.36 35.12 64.62
CA ASN A 337 -52.30 36.25 64.52
C ASN A 337 -53.74 35.79 64.72
N LEU A 338 -54.48 36.49 65.57
CA LEU A 338 -55.95 36.38 65.65
C LEU A 338 -56.56 37.12 64.46
N THR A 339 -57.27 36.39 63.61
CA THR A 339 -57.83 36.91 62.35
C THR A 339 -59.35 37.05 62.41
N GLY A 340 -60.01 36.51 63.43
CA GLY A 340 -61.45 36.63 63.67
C GLY A 340 -61.80 37.56 64.83
N VAL A 341 -62.92 38.28 64.72
CA VAL A 341 -63.53 39.04 65.81
C VAL A 341 -63.98 38.06 66.90
N LEU A 342 -63.60 38.31 68.16
CA LEU A 342 -64.10 37.52 69.30
C LEU A 342 -65.62 37.64 69.35
N GLN A 343 -66.31 36.56 69.01
CA GLN A 343 -67.77 36.49 69.08
C GLN A 343 -68.11 35.73 70.35
N ALA A 344 -68.61 36.45 71.36
CA ALA A 344 -69.10 35.85 72.59
C ALA A 344 -70.35 35.05 72.25
N ASP A 345 -70.27 33.73 72.40
CA ASP A 345 -71.40 32.86 72.08
C ASP A 345 -72.44 32.97 73.22
N GLY A 346 -73.66 33.37 72.87
CA GLY A 346 -74.75 33.72 73.77
C GLY A 346 -75.40 32.54 74.52
N ALA A 347 -74.61 31.55 74.91
CA ALA A 347 -75.06 30.34 75.61
C ALA A 347 -74.20 30.11 76.86
N ALA A 348 -74.65 30.64 78.01
CA ALA A 348 -74.37 30.28 79.43
C ALA A 348 -72.98 29.73 79.88
N SER A 349 -71.93 29.75 79.06
CA SER A 349 -70.67 29.01 79.24
C SER A 349 -69.42 29.89 79.22
N GLY A 350 -69.54 31.17 78.86
CA GLY A 350 -68.45 32.15 78.92
C GLY A 350 -67.21 31.77 78.09
N ARG A 351 -67.40 31.27 76.86
CA ARG A 351 -66.33 30.89 75.94
C ARG A 351 -66.43 31.70 74.66
N ASP A 352 -65.29 32.16 74.16
CA ASP A 352 -65.22 32.96 72.94
C ASP A 352 -64.72 32.11 71.76
N ARG A 353 -65.35 32.29 70.61
CA ARG A 353 -64.90 31.66 69.35
C ARG A 353 -63.68 32.42 68.83
N PHE A 354 -62.58 31.69 68.58
CA PHE A 354 -61.36 32.24 68.01
C PHE A 354 -61.03 31.61 66.67
N THR A 355 -60.53 32.46 65.76
CA THR A 355 -59.90 32.04 64.50
C THR A 355 -58.50 32.60 64.49
N MET A 356 -57.52 31.71 64.39
CA MET A 356 -56.11 32.03 64.49
C MET A 356 -55.35 31.42 63.32
N THR A 357 -54.38 32.18 62.82
CA THR A 357 -53.45 31.73 61.78
C THR A 357 -52.02 31.85 62.30
N ALA A 358 -51.17 30.87 61.99
CA ALA A 358 -49.76 30.85 62.34
C ALA A 358 -48.93 30.36 61.14
N GLU A 359 -47.74 30.93 60.93
CA GLU A 359 -46.76 30.41 59.97
C GLU A 359 -45.89 29.36 60.67
N LEU A 360 -45.84 28.14 60.14
CA LEU A 360 -44.98 27.05 60.61
C LEU A 360 -43.53 27.34 60.20
N GLN A 361 -42.56 27.14 61.10
CA GLN A 361 -41.15 27.20 60.72
C GLN A 361 -40.67 25.77 60.39
N PRO A 362 -39.94 25.55 59.29
CA PRO A 362 -39.31 24.25 59.07
C PRO A 362 -38.30 24.03 60.19
N VAL A 363 -38.62 23.10 61.08
CA VAL A 363 -37.68 22.61 62.10
C VAL A 363 -36.58 21.87 61.33
N PRO A 364 -35.28 22.15 61.58
CA PRO A 364 -34.23 21.33 61.01
C PRO A 364 -34.44 19.90 61.49
N ALA A 365 -34.70 18.98 60.55
CA ALA A 365 -34.82 17.56 60.83
C ALA A 365 -33.64 17.14 61.73
N ALA A 366 -33.95 16.52 62.87
CA ALA A 366 -32.93 15.90 63.70
C ALA A 366 -32.05 15.02 62.81
N ALA A 367 -30.73 15.21 62.91
CA ALA A 367 -29.75 14.51 62.10
C ALA A 367 -30.06 13.00 62.12
N PRO A 368 -30.06 12.31 60.97
CA PRO A 368 -30.32 10.89 60.94
C PRO A 368 -29.27 10.17 61.79
N THR A 369 -29.71 9.47 62.83
CA THR A 369 -28.89 8.48 63.52
C THR A 369 -28.42 7.50 62.46
N ARG A 370 -27.12 7.47 62.19
CA ARG A 370 -26.49 6.45 61.33
C ARG A 370 -26.79 5.08 61.93
N GLU A 371 -27.76 4.39 61.37
CA GLU A 371 -27.92 2.96 61.59
C GLU A 371 -26.75 2.27 60.88
N ALA A 372 -25.82 1.78 61.70
CA ALA A 372 -24.65 1.05 61.27
C ALA A 372 -25.09 -0.30 60.69
N ALA A 373 -25.36 -0.33 59.39
CA ALA A 373 -25.54 -1.55 58.61
C ALA A 373 -24.77 -1.42 57.30
N ASP A 374 -23.46 -1.19 57.42
CA ASP A 374 -22.51 -1.35 56.32
C ASP A 374 -21.31 -2.15 56.85
N ALA A 375 -21.57 -3.41 57.16
CA ALA A 375 -20.59 -4.39 57.58
C ALA A 375 -21.01 -5.78 57.12
N ASP A 376 -21.30 -5.97 55.83
CA ASP A 376 -21.12 -7.29 55.19
C ASP A 376 -21.21 -7.22 53.66
N ALA A 377 -20.30 -6.49 53.02
CA ALA A 377 -19.94 -6.75 51.62
C ALA A 377 -18.67 -7.60 51.62
N LYS A 378 -18.87 -8.91 51.82
CA LYS A 378 -17.85 -9.93 51.56
C LYS A 378 -17.23 -9.71 50.18
N ARG A 379 -15.96 -9.31 50.18
CA ARG A 379 -15.01 -9.67 49.14
C ARG A 379 -14.92 -11.19 49.07
N THR A 380 -15.18 -11.76 47.91
CA THR A 380 -14.63 -13.05 47.51
C THR A 380 -14.53 -13.09 45.98
N PRO A 381 -13.58 -13.88 45.44
CA PRO A 381 -12.56 -13.45 44.48
C PRO A 381 -12.96 -13.46 43.00
#